data_AF-A0A2Z4PRM7-F1
#
_entry.id   AF-A0A2Z4PRM7-F1
#
_cell.length_a   1.000
_cell.length_b   1.000
_cell.length_c   1.000
_cell.angle_alpha   90.00
_cell.angle_beta   90.00
_cell.angle_gamma   90.00
#
_symmetry.space_group_name_H-M   'P 1'
#
loop_
_entity.id
_entity.type
_entity.pdbx_description
1 polymer ?
#
loop_
_entity_poly.entity_id
_entity_poly.type
_entity_poly.pdbx_seq_one_letter_code
_entity_poly.pdbx_strand_id
1 'polypeptide(L)'
;MDNLFDKMMESIFIESGFSLAKTVYIEEIYGISTSLYISHKPNSDYFIYINLPEKVLPYISNDIQIKLSSLLKNEVSSMELVNGESVTISSSFQKNSTLIILTSPDETLLKEVEKQAILVEEDPYFFKKQILIVPPQDIEVISSRFGEHREKYTAYLQNLISDPQTFNEFMSSSLHSPTSKTREYSFAAKLYEKLPFLALSVEKSTPEDLQKNIDNALSESQIEECKALLKLDVDNLSDWFAEIVKENNDA
;
A
#
# COMPACT_ATOMS: atom_id res chain seq x y z
N MET A 1 1.50 -23.07 6.02
CA MET A 1 1.41 -21.82 5.23
C MET A 1 2.47 -20.79 5.66
N ASP A 2 3.14 -21.05 6.78
CA ASP A 2 4.10 -20.24 7.57
C ASP A 2 5.35 -19.71 6.85
N ASN A 3 5.42 -19.69 5.53
CA ASN A 3 6.61 -19.21 4.82
C ASN A 3 6.31 -18.45 3.51
N LEU A 4 5.03 -18.23 3.18
CA LEU A 4 4.71 -17.44 1.99
C LEU A 4 4.99 -15.96 2.21
N PHE A 5 4.34 -15.39 3.23
CA PHE A 5 4.43 -13.96 3.53
C PHE A 5 5.82 -13.57 4.01
N ASP A 6 6.47 -14.43 4.79
CA ASP A 6 7.86 -14.23 5.22
C ASP A 6 8.79 -14.14 4.01
N LYS A 7 8.74 -15.08 3.06
CA LYS A 7 9.53 -15.02 1.81
C LYS A 7 9.20 -13.80 0.98
N MET A 8 7.92 -13.44 0.87
CA MET A 8 7.50 -12.27 0.13
C MET A 8 8.11 -11.00 0.74
N MET A 9 8.03 -10.84 2.07
CA MET A 9 8.60 -9.70 2.77
C MET A 9 10.12 -9.68 2.71
N GLU A 10 10.78 -10.83 2.86
CA GLU A 10 12.24 -10.97 2.64
C GLU A 10 12.64 -10.42 1.27
N SER A 11 12.00 -10.91 0.20
CA SER A 11 12.27 -10.43 -1.16
C SER A 11 11.97 -8.94 -1.33
N ILE A 12 10.85 -8.44 -0.80
CA ILE A 12 10.49 -7.01 -0.87
C ILE A 12 11.58 -6.14 -0.22
N PHE A 13 12.08 -6.51 0.96
CA PHE A 13 13.17 -5.78 1.62
C PHE A 13 14.46 -5.82 0.80
N ILE A 14 14.84 -6.99 0.30
CA ILE A 14 16.06 -7.19 -0.48
C ILE A 14 16.01 -6.41 -1.79
N GLU A 15 14.92 -6.53 -2.55
CA GLU A 15 14.70 -5.80 -3.82
C GLU A 15 14.63 -4.29 -3.61
N SER A 16 14.09 -3.87 -2.46
CA SER A 16 14.12 -2.46 -2.06
C SER A 16 15.51 -2.00 -1.60
N GLY A 17 16.53 -2.87 -1.54
CA GLY A 17 17.91 -2.55 -1.24
C GLY A 17 18.24 -2.45 0.25
N PHE A 18 17.45 -3.08 1.12
CA PHE A 18 17.76 -3.13 2.55
C PHE A 18 18.72 -4.28 2.88
N SER A 19 19.56 -4.05 3.88
CA SER A 19 20.21 -5.17 4.60
C SER A 19 19.20 -5.79 5.54
N LEU A 20 19.19 -7.11 5.63
CA LEU A 20 18.16 -7.88 6.33
C LEU A 20 18.82 -8.93 7.22
N ALA A 21 18.44 -8.94 8.49
CA ALA A 21 18.80 -9.98 9.45
C ALA A 21 17.52 -10.57 10.05
N LYS A 22 17.59 -11.84 10.46
CA LYS A 22 16.46 -12.56 11.06
C LYS A 22 16.88 -13.33 12.30
N THR A 23 15.91 -13.59 13.17
CA THR A 23 16.02 -14.50 14.29
C THR A 23 14.66 -15.13 14.57
N VAL A 24 14.60 -16.06 15.52
CA VAL A 24 13.34 -16.65 15.98
C VAL A 24 12.82 -15.81 17.15
N TYR A 25 11.56 -15.38 17.05
CA TYR A 25 10.81 -14.80 18.15
C TYR A 25 9.92 -15.87 18.77
N ILE A 26 10.12 -16.11 20.07
CA ILE A 26 9.35 -17.07 20.86
C ILE A 26 8.60 -16.32 21.95
N GLU A 27 7.28 -16.45 22.00
CA GLU A 27 6.44 -15.97 23.09
C GLU A 27 5.64 -17.12 23.70
N GLU A 28 6.18 -17.68 24.79
CA GLU A 28 5.63 -18.86 25.47
C GLU A 28 4.23 -18.59 26.03
N ILE A 29 3.97 -17.37 26.53
CA ILE A 29 2.68 -17.02 27.15
C ILE A 29 1.52 -17.19 26.15
N TYR A 30 1.77 -16.89 24.87
CA TYR A 30 0.77 -17.01 23.81
C TYR A 30 0.99 -18.19 22.86
N GLY A 31 2.03 -19.00 23.13
CA GLY A 31 2.42 -20.13 22.30
C GLY A 31 2.82 -19.74 20.87
N ILE A 32 3.58 -18.66 20.73
CA ILE A 32 4.06 -18.16 19.42
C ILE A 32 5.51 -18.57 19.23
N SER A 33 5.82 -19.08 18.03
CA SER A 33 7.18 -19.22 17.52
C SER A 33 7.15 -18.79 16.06
N THR A 34 7.78 -17.67 15.74
CA THR A 34 7.75 -17.08 14.39
C THR A 34 9.09 -16.43 14.06
N SER A 35 9.32 -16.13 12.78
CA SER A 35 10.51 -15.41 12.35
C SER A 35 10.35 -13.91 12.63
N LEU A 36 11.36 -13.31 13.23
CA LEU A 36 11.48 -11.87 13.42
C LEU A 36 12.57 -11.35 12.50
N TYR A 37 12.22 -10.33 11.73
CA TYR A 37 13.10 -9.70 10.77
C TYR A 37 13.40 -8.27 11.18
N ILE A 38 14.65 -7.86 11.00
CA ILE A 38 15.05 -6.46 11.10
C ILE A 38 15.79 -6.08 9.82
N SER A 39 15.35 -4.97 9.23
CA SER A 39 15.97 -4.41 8.04
C SER A 39 16.43 -2.98 8.27
N HIS A 40 17.50 -2.60 7.58
CA HIS A 40 18.11 -1.28 7.69
C HIS A 40 18.85 -0.92 6.41
N LYS A 41 18.88 0.38 6.12
CA LYS A 41 19.82 1.01 5.17
C LYS A 41 20.61 2.08 5.92
N PRO A 42 21.91 2.27 5.62
CA PRO A 42 22.69 3.36 6.21
C PRO A 42 21.96 4.71 6.10
N ASN A 43 21.80 5.40 7.22
CA ASN A 43 21.10 6.70 7.34
C ASN A 43 19.60 6.66 6.99
N SER A 44 18.96 5.48 7.08
CA SER A 44 17.51 5.31 6.86
C SER A 44 16.81 4.83 8.12
N ASP A 45 15.48 4.74 8.05
CA ASP A 45 14.66 4.14 9.09
C ASP A 45 14.91 2.62 9.19
N TYR A 46 14.64 2.08 10.37
CA TYR A 46 14.63 0.64 10.62
C TYR A 46 13.22 0.11 10.39
N PHE A 47 13.13 -1.05 9.74
CA PHE A 47 11.85 -1.76 9.61
C PHE A 47 11.96 -3.12 10.24
N ILE A 48 11.06 -3.39 11.18
CA ILE A 48 10.93 -4.66 11.87
C ILE A 48 9.72 -5.36 11.28
N TYR A 49 9.85 -6.60 10.87
CA TYR A 49 8.74 -7.39 10.35
C TYR A 49 8.52 -8.66 11.17
N ILE A 50 7.26 -8.95 11.49
CA ILE A 50 6.85 -10.17 12.18
C ILE A 50 5.46 -10.61 11.71
N ASN A 51 5.28 -11.92 11.56
CA ASN A 51 3.98 -12.52 11.28
C ASN A 51 3.39 -13.07 12.59
N LEU A 52 2.24 -12.54 13.00
CA LEU A 52 1.59 -12.86 14.27
C LEU A 52 0.14 -13.31 14.05
N PRO A 53 -0.35 -14.27 14.84
CA PRO A 53 -1.76 -14.66 14.81
C PRO A 53 -2.65 -13.54 15.38
N GLU A 54 -3.88 -13.44 14.89
CA GLU A 54 -4.80 -12.35 15.22
C GLU A 54 -5.17 -12.31 16.72
N LYS A 55 -5.19 -13.47 17.37
CA LYS A 55 -5.48 -13.61 18.80
C LYS A 55 -4.54 -12.81 19.71
N VAL A 56 -3.35 -12.42 19.22
CA VAL A 56 -2.38 -11.68 20.04
C VAL A 56 -2.32 -10.19 19.78
N LEU A 57 -3.11 -9.68 18.84
CA LEU A 57 -3.15 -8.24 18.56
C LEU A 57 -3.41 -7.38 19.81
N PRO A 58 -4.33 -7.76 20.73
CA PRO A 58 -4.58 -6.95 21.94
C PRO A 58 -3.39 -6.82 22.89
N TYR A 59 -2.40 -7.72 22.79
CA TYR A 59 -1.22 -7.75 23.65
C TYR A 59 0.01 -7.11 23.01
N ILE A 60 -0.13 -6.59 21.78
CA ILE A 60 1.00 -5.99 21.05
C ILE A 60 1.61 -4.84 21.84
N SER A 61 0.79 -3.87 22.25
CA SER A 61 1.25 -2.63 22.87
C SER A 61 1.81 -2.82 24.28
N ASN A 62 1.30 -3.80 25.03
CA ASN A 62 1.66 -3.97 26.44
C ASN A 62 2.78 -4.99 26.67
N ASP A 63 2.83 -6.08 25.90
CA ASP A 63 3.73 -7.20 26.20
C ASP A 63 4.72 -7.45 25.06
N ILE A 64 4.22 -7.66 23.84
CA ILE A 64 5.03 -8.07 22.69
C ILE A 64 6.09 -7.01 22.34
N GLN A 65 5.72 -5.72 22.33
CA GLN A 65 6.68 -4.66 22.00
C GLN A 65 7.82 -4.51 23.01
N ILE A 66 7.53 -4.73 24.30
CA ILE A 66 8.55 -4.66 25.35
C ILE A 66 9.60 -5.74 25.09
N LYS A 67 9.13 -6.97 24.83
CA LYS A 67 10.00 -8.11 24.54
C LYS A 67 10.76 -7.93 23.24
N LEU A 68 10.10 -7.51 22.16
CA LEU A 68 10.75 -7.18 20.89
C LEU A 68 11.83 -6.12 21.07
N SER A 69 11.54 -5.05 21.81
CA SER A 69 12.52 -3.98 22.05
C SER A 69 13.72 -4.49 22.85
N SER A 70 13.51 -5.36 23.84
CA SER A 70 14.59 -5.98 24.63
C SER A 70 15.45 -6.90 23.76
N LEU A 71 14.82 -7.82 23.02
CA LEU A 71 15.49 -8.77 22.13
C LEU A 71 16.32 -8.04 21.08
N LEU A 72 15.75 -7.04 20.41
CA LEU A 72 16.46 -6.30 19.38
C LEU A 72 17.68 -5.56 19.94
N LYS A 73 17.56 -4.90 21.11
CA LYS A 73 18.69 -4.18 21.72
C LYS A 73 19.85 -5.09 22.14
N ASN A 74 19.54 -6.32 22.57
CA ASN A 74 20.53 -7.22 23.16
C ASN A 74 21.12 -8.20 22.15
N GLU A 75 20.35 -8.60 21.13
CA GLU A 75 20.66 -9.76 20.29
C GLU A 75 20.79 -9.45 18.79
N VAL A 76 20.67 -8.19 18.35
CA VAL A 76 20.79 -7.86 16.92
C VAL A 76 22.13 -8.31 16.33
N SER A 77 23.24 -8.19 17.08
CA SER A 77 24.56 -8.62 16.60
C SER A 77 24.69 -10.14 16.42
N SER A 78 23.80 -10.93 17.01
CA SER A 78 23.78 -12.40 16.89
C SER A 78 22.72 -12.92 15.91
N MET A 79 21.98 -12.04 15.24
CA MET A 79 20.98 -12.44 14.25
C MET A 79 21.60 -13.05 13.00
N GLU A 80 20.88 -13.98 12.38
CA GLU A 80 21.27 -14.57 11.10
C GLU A 80 21.17 -13.51 10.00
N LEU A 81 22.27 -13.24 9.31
CA LEU A 81 22.29 -12.33 8.18
C LEU A 81 21.63 -13.00 6.96
N VAL A 82 20.53 -12.43 6.48
CA VAL A 82 19.83 -12.89 5.29
C VAL A 82 20.43 -12.25 4.03
N ASN A 83 20.68 -10.94 4.08
CA ASN A 83 21.25 -10.19 2.96
C ASN A 83 21.95 -8.90 3.44
N GLY A 84 22.95 -8.45 2.69
CA GLY A 84 23.60 -7.16 2.88
C GLY A 84 24.61 -7.17 4.02
N GLU A 85 24.70 -6.06 4.76
CA GLU A 85 25.63 -5.90 5.88
C GLU A 85 24.95 -6.21 7.22
N SER A 86 25.75 -6.48 8.26
CA SER A 86 25.23 -6.65 9.61
C SER A 86 24.45 -5.42 10.05
N VAL A 87 23.20 -5.62 10.50
CA VAL A 87 22.36 -4.54 11.02
C VAL A 87 22.97 -4.05 12.33
N THR A 88 23.23 -2.74 12.43
CA THR A 88 23.70 -2.09 13.65
C THR A 88 22.61 -1.17 14.19
N ILE A 89 22.26 -1.35 15.46
CA ILE A 89 21.30 -0.49 16.16
C ILE A 89 22.00 0.79 16.59
N SER A 90 21.49 1.92 16.11
CA SER A 90 21.90 3.25 16.56
C SER A 90 21.08 3.72 17.77
N SER A 91 21.54 4.77 18.45
CA SER A 91 20.81 5.38 19.57
C SER A 91 19.42 5.92 19.21
N SER A 92 19.16 6.17 17.92
CA SER A 92 17.86 6.64 17.40
C SER A 92 16.89 5.52 17.03
N PHE A 93 17.28 4.25 17.19
CA PHE A 93 16.50 3.09 16.76
C PHE A 93 15.02 3.16 17.15
N GLN A 94 14.69 3.35 18.44
CA GLN A 94 13.28 3.39 18.86
C GLN A 94 12.46 4.51 18.19
N LYS A 95 13.08 5.67 17.93
CA LYS A 95 12.37 6.81 17.30
C LYS A 95 12.18 6.63 15.79
N ASN A 96 13.06 5.85 15.16
CA ASN A 96 13.14 5.68 13.71
C ASN A 96 12.84 4.23 13.29
N SER A 97 12.12 3.48 14.12
CA SER A 97 11.76 2.09 13.85
C SER A 97 10.26 1.97 13.58
N THR A 98 9.94 1.33 12.45
CA THR A 98 8.57 0.93 12.13
C THR A 98 8.42 -0.57 12.30
N LEU A 99 7.46 -1.00 13.12
CA LEU A 99 7.05 -2.38 13.31
C LEU A 99 5.89 -2.72 12.36
N ILE A 100 6.17 -3.60 11.40
CA ILE A 100 5.21 -4.13 10.44
C ILE A 100 4.76 -5.49 10.93
N ILE A 101 3.47 -5.65 11.16
CA ILE A 101 2.86 -6.87 11.67
C ILE A 101 1.92 -7.40 10.60
N LEU A 102 2.16 -8.61 10.14
CA LEU A 102 1.21 -9.31 9.29
C LEU A 102 0.35 -10.25 10.13
N THR A 103 -0.94 -10.26 9.84
CA THR A 103 -1.91 -11.16 10.48
C THR A 103 -2.92 -11.65 9.45
N SER A 104 -3.31 -12.91 9.56
CA SER A 104 -4.32 -13.53 8.69
C SER A 104 -5.48 -14.06 9.53
N PRO A 105 -6.44 -13.19 9.91
CA PRO A 105 -7.53 -13.60 10.80
C PRO A 105 -8.56 -14.47 10.10
N ASP A 106 -9.31 -15.26 10.86
CA ASP A 106 -10.51 -15.92 10.34
C ASP A 106 -11.54 -14.90 9.83
N GLU A 107 -12.34 -15.28 8.82
CA GLU A 107 -13.33 -14.40 8.18
C GLU A 107 -14.34 -13.83 9.19
N THR A 108 -14.71 -14.61 10.21
CA THR A 108 -15.65 -14.21 11.26
C THR A 108 -15.08 -13.14 12.20
N LEU A 109 -13.76 -13.03 12.28
CA LEU A 109 -13.04 -12.11 13.19
C LEU A 109 -12.57 -10.84 12.48
N LEU A 110 -12.68 -10.76 11.15
CA LEU A 110 -12.07 -9.69 10.35
C LEU A 110 -12.40 -8.29 10.88
N LYS A 111 -13.68 -8.01 11.18
CA LYS A 111 -14.10 -6.69 11.68
C LYS A 111 -13.55 -6.34 13.06
N GLU A 112 -13.40 -7.34 13.93
CA GLU A 112 -12.82 -7.11 15.26
C GLU A 112 -11.32 -6.88 15.14
N VAL A 113 -10.66 -7.66 14.30
CA VAL A 113 -9.23 -7.56 14.01
C VAL A 113 -8.87 -6.22 13.37
N GLU A 114 -9.72 -5.69 12.47
CA GLU A 114 -9.57 -4.34 11.91
C GLU A 114 -9.62 -3.26 12.99
N LYS A 115 -10.56 -3.36 13.95
CA LYS A 115 -10.64 -2.40 15.07
C LYS A 115 -9.42 -2.50 15.97
N GLN A 116 -9.00 -3.71 16.33
CA GLN A 116 -7.81 -3.92 17.14
C GLN A 116 -6.56 -3.42 16.42
N ALA A 117 -6.48 -3.60 15.11
CA ALA A 117 -5.37 -3.10 14.31
C ALA A 117 -5.26 -1.57 14.39
N ILE A 118 -6.38 -0.85 14.27
CA ILE A 118 -6.40 0.61 14.43
C ILE A 118 -5.89 1.02 15.82
N LEU A 119 -6.39 0.39 16.89
CA LEU A 119 -5.96 0.69 18.26
C LEU A 119 -4.46 0.47 18.46
N VAL A 120 -3.90 -0.58 17.86
CA VAL A 120 -2.47 -0.86 17.91
C VAL A 120 -1.69 0.15 17.07
N GLU A 121 -2.14 0.51 15.88
CA GLU A 121 -1.47 1.49 15.01
C GLU A 121 -1.42 2.90 15.63
N GLU A 122 -2.48 3.30 16.35
CA GLU A 122 -2.58 4.59 17.03
C GLU A 122 -1.78 4.68 18.33
N ASP A 123 -1.31 3.55 18.87
CA ASP A 123 -0.46 3.54 20.07
C ASP A 123 0.88 4.28 19.80
N PRO A 124 1.31 5.23 20.64
CA PRO A 124 2.51 6.02 20.38
C PRO A 124 3.81 5.41 20.92
N TYR A 125 3.76 4.27 21.64
CA TYR A 125 4.93 3.75 22.37
C TYR A 125 5.81 2.83 21.51
N PHE A 126 7.09 2.75 21.87
CA PHE A 126 8.16 1.91 21.29
C PHE A 126 8.51 2.10 19.81
N PHE A 127 7.56 1.91 18.90
CA PHE A 127 7.76 1.88 17.44
C PHE A 127 6.59 2.57 16.74
N LYS A 128 6.79 3.12 15.53
CA LYS A 128 5.65 3.33 14.63
C LYS A 128 5.10 1.95 14.23
N LYS A 129 3.80 1.73 14.17
CA LYS A 129 3.24 0.40 13.87
C LYS A 129 2.43 0.43 12.59
N GLN A 130 2.47 -0.67 11.86
CA GLN A 130 1.71 -0.89 10.63
C GLN A 130 1.19 -2.33 10.65
N ILE A 131 -0.11 -2.52 10.48
CA ILE A 131 -0.74 -3.83 10.50
C ILE A 131 -1.26 -4.15 9.10
N LEU A 132 -0.73 -5.24 8.55
CA LEU A 132 -1.14 -5.84 7.28
C LEU A 132 -2.09 -7.01 7.58
N ILE A 133 -3.38 -6.76 7.38
CA ILE A 133 -4.43 -7.78 7.52
C ILE A 133 -4.66 -8.44 6.16
N VAL A 134 -4.43 -9.76 6.10
CA VAL A 134 -4.68 -10.57 4.90
C VAL A 134 -5.84 -11.52 5.15
N PRO A 135 -7.04 -11.23 4.57
CA PRO A 135 -8.18 -12.11 4.71
C PRO A 135 -7.92 -13.51 4.11
N PRO A 136 -8.50 -14.59 4.68
CA PRO A 136 -8.24 -15.96 4.23
C PRO A 136 -8.54 -16.19 2.75
N GLN A 137 -9.62 -15.59 2.26
CA GLN A 137 -10.05 -15.66 0.87
C GLN A 137 -9.06 -15.03 -0.13
N ASP A 138 -8.16 -14.16 0.34
CA ASP A 138 -7.16 -13.52 -0.50
C ASP A 138 -5.86 -14.35 -0.53
N ILE A 139 -5.62 -15.21 0.48
CA ILE A 139 -4.37 -15.98 0.62
C ILE A 139 -4.14 -16.88 -0.60
N GLU A 140 -5.15 -17.58 -1.09
CA GLU A 140 -4.98 -18.48 -2.25
C GLU A 140 -4.60 -17.69 -3.51
N VAL A 141 -5.28 -16.57 -3.76
CA VAL A 141 -5.02 -15.70 -4.91
C VAL A 141 -3.60 -15.12 -4.83
N ILE A 142 -3.22 -14.62 -3.66
CA ILE A 142 -1.87 -14.11 -3.41
C ILE A 142 -0.85 -15.24 -3.61
N SER A 143 -1.07 -16.42 -3.02
CA SER A 143 -0.12 -17.53 -3.07
C SER A 143 0.19 -18.01 -4.49
N SER A 144 -0.82 -18.08 -5.37
CA SER A 144 -0.68 -18.55 -6.74
C SER A 144 0.11 -17.53 -7.58
N ARG A 145 -0.29 -16.27 -7.53
CA ARG A 145 0.27 -15.18 -8.34
C ARG A 145 1.65 -14.72 -7.88
N PHE A 146 1.82 -14.59 -6.57
CA PHE A 146 3.12 -14.26 -6.00
C PHE A 146 4.10 -15.43 -6.16
N GLY A 147 3.61 -16.66 -6.33
CA GLY A 147 4.44 -17.80 -6.71
C GLY A 147 5.10 -17.63 -8.08
N GLU A 148 4.41 -17.03 -9.05
CA GLU A 148 4.85 -16.83 -10.43
C GLU A 148 5.88 -15.69 -10.56
N HIS A 149 5.85 -14.72 -9.65
CA HIS A 149 6.68 -13.51 -9.68
C HIS A 149 7.77 -13.44 -8.59
N ARG A 150 8.16 -14.58 -8.01
CA ARG A 150 9.11 -14.71 -6.88
C ARG A 150 10.44 -13.98 -7.04
N GLU A 151 10.89 -13.75 -8.27
CA GLU A 151 12.18 -13.14 -8.56
C GLU A 151 12.16 -11.61 -8.55
N LYS A 152 10.99 -10.97 -8.72
CA LYS A 152 10.84 -9.51 -8.85
C LYS A 152 9.47 -9.04 -8.32
N TYR A 153 9.26 -9.15 -7.01
CA TYR A 153 7.99 -8.76 -6.39
C TYR A 153 7.69 -7.27 -6.49
N THR A 154 8.66 -6.42 -6.22
CA THR A 154 8.50 -4.96 -6.23
C THR A 154 8.07 -4.46 -7.60
N ALA A 155 8.69 -4.97 -8.68
CA ALA A 155 8.32 -4.64 -10.05
C ALA A 155 6.91 -5.12 -10.41
N TYR A 156 6.53 -6.34 -9.99
CA TYR A 156 5.17 -6.85 -10.19
C TYR A 156 4.13 -6.00 -9.45
N LEU A 157 4.36 -5.71 -8.17
CA LEU A 157 3.51 -4.83 -7.36
C LEU A 157 3.37 -3.44 -7.98
N GLN A 158 4.47 -2.88 -8.48
CA GLN A 158 4.47 -1.60 -9.17
C GLN A 158 3.64 -1.63 -10.45
N ASN A 159 3.79 -2.64 -11.30
CA ASN A 159 3.01 -2.77 -12.52
C ASN A 159 1.51 -2.91 -12.21
N LEU A 160 1.16 -3.65 -11.16
CA LEU A 160 -0.22 -3.85 -10.76
C LEU A 160 -0.88 -2.57 -10.27
N ILE A 161 -0.21 -1.82 -9.38
CA ILE A 161 -0.77 -0.60 -8.80
C ILE A 161 -0.80 0.58 -9.78
N SER A 162 0.12 0.57 -10.77
CA SER A 162 0.24 1.64 -11.77
C SER A 162 -0.68 1.45 -12.98
N ASP A 163 -1.33 0.30 -13.13
CA ASP A 163 -2.23 0.02 -14.26
C ASP A 163 -3.60 0.71 -14.08
N PRO A 164 -3.95 1.71 -14.92
CA PRO A 164 -5.24 2.39 -14.84
C PRO A 164 -6.43 1.47 -15.10
N GLN A 165 -6.27 0.41 -15.93
CA GLN A 165 -7.35 -0.53 -16.20
C GLN A 165 -7.66 -1.35 -14.95
N THR A 166 -6.65 -1.93 -14.32
CA THR A 166 -6.82 -2.67 -13.06
C THR A 166 -7.36 -1.77 -11.93
N PHE A 167 -6.92 -0.51 -11.85
CA PHE A 167 -7.51 0.47 -10.92
C PHE A 167 -9.01 0.69 -11.18
N ASN A 168 -9.41 0.90 -12.43
CA ASN A 168 -10.83 1.09 -12.79
C ASN A 168 -11.66 -0.18 -12.53
N GLU A 169 -11.12 -1.36 -12.80
CA GLU A 169 -11.73 -2.64 -12.43
C GLU A 169 -11.90 -2.75 -10.91
N PHE A 170 -10.89 -2.37 -10.13
CA PHE A 170 -10.97 -2.35 -8.67
C PHE A 170 -12.05 -1.37 -8.16
N MET A 171 -12.07 -0.12 -8.67
CA MET A 171 -13.06 0.89 -8.28
C MET A 171 -14.48 0.50 -8.66
N SER A 172 -14.68 -0.18 -9.79
CA SER A 172 -16.01 -0.68 -10.20
C SER A 172 -16.41 -1.95 -9.45
N SER A 173 -15.44 -2.76 -9.01
CA SER A 173 -15.69 -3.98 -8.24
C SER A 173 -16.28 -3.72 -6.85
N SER A 174 -16.21 -2.50 -6.30
CA SER A 174 -16.93 -2.17 -5.05
C SER A 174 -18.45 -2.34 -5.17
N LEU A 175 -18.97 -2.47 -6.40
CA LEU A 175 -20.39 -2.71 -6.70
C LEU A 175 -20.70 -4.19 -7.04
N HIS A 176 -19.69 -5.06 -7.19
CA HIS A 176 -19.82 -6.44 -7.66
C HIS A 176 -18.95 -7.42 -6.85
N SER A 177 -19.06 -8.73 -7.09
CA SER A 177 -18.23 -9.73 -6.39
C SER A 177 -16.74 -9.58 -6.78
N PRO A 178 -15.80 -9.59 -5.81
CA PRO A 178 -14.38 -9.39 -6.11
C PRO A 178 -13.81 -10.53 -6.97
N THR A 179 -13.15 -10.18 -8.07
CA THR A 179 -12.38 -11.09 -8.91
C THR A 179 -10.96 -11.30 -8.36
N SER A 180 -10.24 -12.33 -8.82
CA SER A 180 -8.84 -12.56 -8.44
C SER A 180 -7.97 -11.32 -8.68
N LYS A 181 -8.09 -10.66 -9.84
CA LYS A 181 -7.36 -9.44 -10.16
C LYS A 181 -7.63 -8.30 -9.17
N THR A 182 -8.89 -8.09 -8.80
CA THR A 182 -9.26 -7.03 -7.85
C THR A 182 -8.74 -7.30 -6.44
N ARG A 183 -8.62 -8.59 -6.04
CA ARG A 183 -7.99 -9.00 -4.78
C ARG A 183 -6.47 -8.80 -4.81
N GLU A 184 -5.82 -9.15 -5.92
CA GLU A 184 -4.39 -8.86 -6.14
C GLU A 184 -4.13 -7.36 -6.00
N TYR A 185 -4.93 -6.53 -6.68
CA TYR A 185 -4.79 -5.08 -6.63
C TYR A 185 -5.01 -4.53 -5.22
N SER A 186 -6.08 -4.96 -4.54
CA SER A 186 -6.37 -4.58 -3.15
C SER A 186 -5.21 -4.91 -2.20
N PHE A 187 -4.61 -6.09 -2.35
CA PHE A 187 -3.46 -6.48 -1.56
C PHE A 187 -2.22 -5.63 -1.86
N ALA A 188 -1.91 -5.38 -3.14
CA ALA A 188 -0.81 -4.50 -3.51
C ALA A 188 -1.03 -3.07 -2.99
N ALA A 189 -2.24 -2.53 -3.08
CA ALA A 189 -2.59 -1.22 -2.55
C ALA A 189 -2.34 -1.13 -1.04
N LYS A 190 -2.74 -2.15 -0.28
CA LYS A 190 -2.44 -2.26 1.17
C LYS A 190 -0.94 -2.29 1.46
N LEU A 191 -0.15 -3.00 0.65
CA LEU A 191 1.31 -3.01 0.79
C LEU A 191 1.90 -1.61 0.58
N TYR A 192 1.50 -0.89 -0.48
CA TYR A 192 1.96 0.48 -0.73
C TYR A 192 1.51 1.46 0.36
N GLU A 193 0.34 1.25 0.96
CA GLU A 193 -0.15 2.06 2.07
C GLU A 193 0.66 1.83 3.35
N LYS A 194 0.94 0.56 3.69
CA LYS A 194 1.53 0.17 4.97
C LYS A 194 3.06 0.09 4.96
N LEU A 195 3.69 -0.02 3.78
CA LEU A 195 5.15 -0.10 3.62
C LEU A 195 5.69 1.23 3.07
N PRO A 196 6.09 2.18 3.93
CA PRO A 196 6.42 3.55 3.50
C PRO A 196 7.69 3.65 2.63
N PHE A 197 8.47 2.58 2.52
CA PHE A 197 9.66 2.51 1.66
C PHE A 197 9.34 2.05 0.23
N LEU A 198 8.12 1.55 -0.03
CA LEU A 198 7.68 1.29 -1.40
C LEU A 198 7.34 2.61 -2.09
N ALA A 199 8.11 2.94 -3.13
CA ALA A 199 7.90 4.15 -3.92
C ALA A 199 7.24 3.79 -5.26
N LEU A 200 6.21 4.53 -5.63
CA LEU A 200 5.63 4.45 -6.97
C LEU A 200 6.56 5.16 -7.95
N SER A 201 7.17 4.41 -8.87
CA SER A 201 7.83 5.00 -10.03
C SER A 201 6.75 5.45 -11.01
N VAL A 202 6.22 6.65 -10.78
CA VAL A 202 5.34 7.30 -11.75
C VAL A 202 6.24 7.78 -12.88
N GLU A 203 6.23 7.05 -14.00
CA GLU A 203 6.71 7.63 -15.25
C GLU A 203 5.90 8.90 -15.46
N LYS A 204 6.57 10.05 -15.57
CA LYS A 204 5.90 11.30 -15.90
C LYS A 204 5.20 11.08 -17.23
N SER A 205 3.91 10.79 -17.20
CA SER A 205 3.09 10.96 -18.38
C SER A 205 3.25 12.44 -18.73
N THR A 206 3.78 12.72 -19.91
CA THR A 206 3.59 14.03 -20.51
C THR A 206 2.10 14.24 -20.51
N PRO A 207 1.55 15.17 -19.72
CA PRO A 207 0.12 15.40 -19.72
C PRO A 207 -0.26 15.63 -21.18
N GLU A 208 -1.17 14.79 -21.69
CA GLU A 208 -1.71 15.03 -23.02
C GLU A 208 -2.22 16.47 -23.03
N ASP A 209 -1.86 17.21 -24.07
CA ASP A 209 -2.29 18.59 -24.20
C ASP A 209 -3.82 18.58 -24.26
N LEU A 210 -4.44 18.97 -23.15
CA LEU A 210 -5.88 18.94 -22.97
C LEU A 210 -6.55 19.79 -24.06
N GLN A 211 -5.90 20.88 -24.47
CA GLN A 211 -6.37 21.71 -25.56
C GLN A 211 -6.34 20.95 -26.88
N LYS A 212 -5.25 20.21 -27.16
CA LYS A 212 -5.16 19.37 -28.36
C LYS A 212 -6.22 18.26 -28.37
N ASN A 213 -6.54 17.67 -27.22
CA ASN A 213 -7.60 16.67 -27.14
C ASN A 213 -8.99 17.27 -27.34
N ILE A 214 -9.24 18.46 -26.79
CA ILE A 214 -10.47 19.23 -27.02
C ILE A 214 -10.59 19.60 -28.51
N ASP A 215 -9.53 20.13 -29.11
CA ASP A 215 -9.49 20.54 -30.53
C ASP A 215 -9.67 19.33 -31.47
N ASN A 216 -9.19 18.14 -31.09
CA ASN A 216 -9.38 16.92 -31.86
C ASN A 216 -10.79 16.30 -31.69
N ALA A 217 -11.46 16.56 -30.56
CA ALA A 217 -12.77 16.00 -30.26
C ALA A 217 -13.93 16.85 -30.78
N LEU A 218 -13.70 18.16 -30.95
CA LEU A 218 -14.69 19.12 -31.42
C LEU A 218 -14.54 19.39 -32.91
N SER A 219 -15.66 19.55 -33.62
CA SER A 219 -15.64 20.10 -34.99
C SER A 219 -15.32 21.60 -34.98
N GLU A 220 -14.90 22.15 -36.13
CA GLU A 220 -14.65 23.60 -36.27
C GLU A 220 -15.86 24.46 -35.85
N SER A 221 -17.08 23.99 -36.12
CA SER A 221 -18.30 24.71 -35.69
C SER A 221 -18.48 24.70 -34.17
N GLN A 222 -18.22 23.56 -33.52
CA GLN A 222 -18.33 23.41 -32.07
C GLN A 222 -17.26 24.22 -31.33
N ILE A 223 -16.07 24.38 -31.91
CA ILE A 223 -15.01 25.22 -31.34
C ILE A 223 -15.43 26.70 -31.34
N GLU A 224 -16.04 27.19 -32.43
CA GLU A 224 -16.55 28.56 -32.49
C GLU A 224 -17.73 28.79 -31.53
N GLU A 225 -18.65 27.83 -31.41
CA GLU A 225 -19.72 27.85 -30.41
C GLU A 225 -19.17 27.87 -28.98
N CYS A 226 -18.17 27.04 -28.67
CA CYS A 226 -17.51 27.05 -27.36
C CYS A 226 -16.82 28.38 -27.06
N LYS A 227 -16.17 29.01 -28.05
CA LYS A 227 -15.57 30.35 -27.88
C LYS A 227 -16.63 31.42 -27.62
N ALA A 228 -17.79 31.33 -28.28
CA ALA A 228 -18.91 32.22 -28.03
C ALA A 228 -19.48 32.01 -26.61
N LEU A 229 -19.64 30.76 -26.19
CA LEU A 229 -20.13 30.39 -24.85
C LEU A 229 -19.15 30.82 -23.74
N LEU A 230 -17.83 30.68 -23.94
CA LEU A 230 -16.82 31.09 -22.96
C LEU A 230 -16.72 32.61 -22.78
N LYS A 231 -17.20 33.39 -23.78
CA LYS A 231 -17.30 34.86 -23.70
C LYS A 231 -18.63 35.33 -23.08
N LEU A 232 -19.56 34.42 -22.78
CA LEU A 232 -20.77 34.77 -22.08
C LEU A 232 -20.44 35.17 -20.64
N ASP A 233 -20.91 36.36 -20.29
CA ASP A 233 -20.92 36.89 -18.94
C ASP A 233 -22.37 37.26 -18.59
N VAL A 234 -22.67 37.39 -17.31
CA VAL A 234 -23.99 37.77 -16.77
C VAL A 234 -24.49 39.07 -17.41
N ASP A 235 -23.58 39.97 -17.76
CA ASP A 235 -23.88 41.26 -18.37
C ASP A 235 -24.25 41.17 -19.87
N ASN A 236 -23.94 40.04 -20.53
CA ASN A 236 -24.05 39.88 -22.00
C ASN A 236 -25.14 38.86 -22.40
N LEU A 237 -25.80 38.25 -21.40
CA LEU A 237 -26.77 37.17 -21.58
C LEU A 237 -28.03 37.61 -22.33
N SER A 238 -28.48 38.85 -22.12
CA SER A 238 -29.67 39.40 -22.78
C SER A 238 -29.50 39.57 -24.29
N ASP A 239 -28.29 39.94 -24.73
CA ASP A 239 -27.99 40.15 -26.15
C ASP A 239 -27.89 38.81 -26.89
N TRP A 240 -27.36 37.79 -26.23
CA TRP A 240 -27.29 36.44 -26.75
C TRP A 240 -28.68 35.79 -26.90
N PHE A 241 -29.56 35.95 -25.91
CA PHE A 241 -30.96 35.53 -26.04
C PHE A 241 -31.67 36.23 -27.21
N ALA A 242 -31.34 37.50 -27.49
CA ALA A 242 -31.91 38.23 -28.61
C ALA A 242 -31.39 37.74 -29.97
N GLU A 243 -30.15 37.28 -30.07
CA GLU A 243 -29.60 36.66 -31.29
C GLU A 243 -30.24 35.29 -31.59
N ILE A 244 -30.38 34.42 -30.60
CA ILE A 244 -31.00 33.10 -30.77
C ILE A 244 -32.47 33.20 -31.18
N VAL A 245 -33.20 34.19 -30.63
CA VAL A 245 -34.59 34.44 -30.98
C VAL A 245 -34.73 35.03 -32.40
N LYS A 246 -33.69 35.70 -32.92
CA LYS A 246 -33.66 36.18 -34.31
C LYS A 246 -33.40 35.06 -35.31
N GLU A 247 -32.45 34.17 -35.04
CA GLU A 247 -32.17 33.03 -35.94
C GLU A 247 -33.37 32.09 -36.14
N ASN A 248 -34.25 31.96 -35.14
CA ASN A 248 -35.46 31.13 -35.26
C ASN A 248 -36.60 31.76 -36.08
N ASN A 249 -36.52 33.04 -36.44
CA ASN A 249 -37.55 33.72 -37.25
C ASN A 249 -37.18 33.83 -38.74
N ASP A 250 -35.95 33.50 -39.12
CA ASP A 250 -35.45 33.54 -40.50
C ASP A 250 -35.30 32.13 -41.12
N ALA A 251 -35.92 31.09 -40.52
CA ALA A 251 -36.00 29.71 -41.02
C ALA A 251 -37.36 29.38 -41.66
#